data_AF-M8E6S7-F1
#
_entry.id   AF-M8E6S7-F1
#
_cell.length_a   1.000
_cell.length_b   1.000
_cell.length_c   1.000
_cell.angle_alpha   90.00
_cell.angle_beta   90.00
_cell.angle_gamma   90.00
#
_symmetry.space_group_name_H-M   'P 1'
#
loop_
_entity.id
_entity.type
_entity.pdbx_description
1 polymer ?
#
loop_
_entity_poly.entity_id
_entity_poly.type
_entity_poly.pdbx_seq_one_letter_code
_entity_poly.pdbx_strand_id
1 'polypeptide(L)'
;MVVAGENMLKLKVFLICLAVMLILFSAIGAYEMYAMERAIARSIYADAFDDMQDIGYLEPQLADYYVQRMRDLGWDVSGDAFSGSHPRMEGIRARKERNEMVTLSLSVYPSRLSQWMNRFVEGEKAFTFTGSRPSEYFDPGW
;
A
#
# COMPACT_ATOMS: atom_id res chain seq x y z
N MET A 1 -1.20 53.88 -26.02
CA MET A 1 -2.11 52.88 -25.44
C MET A 1 -1.86 51.44 -25.93
N VAL A 2 -1.30 51.20 -27.12
CA VAL A 2 -1.07 49.84 -27.65
C VAL A 2 -0.02 49.02 -26.87
N VAL A 3 1.05 49.67 -26.37
CA VAL A 3 2.16 49.01 -25.66
C VAL A 3 1.74 48.40 -24.30
N ALA A 4 0.72 48.98 -23.64
CA ALA A 4 0.25 48.48 -22.33
C ALA A 4 -0.56 47.18 -22.45
N GLY A 5 -1.29 46.98 -23.55
CA GLY A 5 -2.05 45.75 -23.82
C GLY A 5 -1.15 44.55 -24.14
N GLU A 6 -0.06 44.80 -24.87
CA GLU A 6 0.90 43.76 -25.28
C GLU A 6 1.71 43.22 -24.09
N ASN A 7 2.18 44.09 -23.19
CA ASN A 7 2.89 43.69 -21.98
C ASN A 7 1.98 42.90 -21.02
N MET A 8 0.70 43.25 -20.97
CA MET A 8 -0.28 42.55 -20.14
C MET A 8 -0.66 41.18 -20.72
N LEU A 9 -0.65 41.01 -22.03
CA LEU A 9 -0.80 39.70 -22.67
C LEU A 9 0.40 38.80 -22.37
N LYS A 10 1.63 39.30 -22.54
CA LYS A 10 2.87 38.55 -22.25
C LYS A 10 2.94 38.10 -20.79
N LEU A 11 2.55 38.96 -19.85
CA LEU A 11 2.45 38.61 -18.44
C LEU A 11 1.43 37.49 -18.17
N LYS A 12 0.23 37.57 -18.77
CA LYS A 12 -0.81 36.54 -18.62
C LYS A 12 -0.34 35.19 -19.16
N VAL A 13 0.27 35.17 -20.34
CA VAL A 13 0.83 33.96 -20.94
C VAL A 13 1.92 33.37 -20.04
N PHE A 14 2.84 34.21 -19.55
CA PHE A 14 3.87 33.78 -18.61
C PHE A 14 3.28 33.16 -17.33
N LEU A 15 2.27 33.80 -16.72
CA LEU A 15 1.62 33.30 -15.52
C LEU A 15 0.87 31.99 -15.77
N ILE A 16 0.23 31.84 -16.94
CA ILE A 16 -0.42 30.59 -17.33
C ILE A 16 0.63 29.49 -17.49
N CYS A 17 1.73 29.74 -18.20
CA CYS A 17 2.80 28.77 -18.36
C CYS A 17 3.42 28.38 -17.01
N LEU A 18 3.66 29.35 -16.13
CA LEU A 18 4.17 29.08 -14.78
C LEU A 18 3.18 28.24 -13.96
N ALA A 19 1.89 28.58 -13.99
CA ALA A 19 0.85 27.82 -13.29
C ALA A 19 0.76 26.39 -13.81
N VAL A 20 0.80 26.20 -15.14
CA VAL A 20 0.81 24.87 -15.76
C VAL A 20 2.04 24.08 -15.32
N MET A 21 3.24 24.68 -15.33
CA MET A 21 4.45 24.01 -14.86
C MET A 21 4.31 23.59 -13.38
N LEU A 22 3.85 24.48 -12.51
CA LEU A 22 3.64 24.18 -11.09
C LEU A 22 2.65 23.03 -10.88
N ILE A 23 1.55 23.00 -11.64
CA ILE A 23 0.56 21.92 -11.59
C ILE A 23 1.20 20.60 -12.03
N LEU A 24 1.93 20.59 -13.15
CA LEU A 24 2.57 19.37 -13.66
C LEU A 24 3.61 18.82 -12.69
N PHE A 25 4.49 19.66 -12.15
CA PHE A 25 5.47 19.24 -11.14
C PHE A 25 4.81 18.72 -9.87
N SER A 26 3.76 19.40 -9.39
CA SER A 26 3.02 18.95 -8.21
C SER A 26 2.31 17.62 -8.44
N ALA A 27 1.75 17.42 -9.63
CA ALA A 27 1.10 16.17 -10.01
C ALA A 27 2.10 15.01 -10.08
N ILE A 28 3.28 15.23 -10.67
CA ILE A 28 4.36 14.24 -10.70
C ILE A 28 4.81 13.91 -9.28
N GLY A 29 5.07 14.92 -8.44
CA GLY A 29 5.47 14.69 -7.04
C GLY A 29 4.43 13.90 -6.25
N ALA A 30 3.14 14.20 -6.42
CA ALA A 30 2.05 13.45 -5.79
C ALA A 30 1.98 12.00 -6.28
N TYR A 31 2.18 11.78 -7.58
CA TYR A 31 2.22 10.45 -8.16
C TYR A 31 3.41 9.62 -7.64
N GLU A 32 4.61 10.20 -7.57
CA GLU A 32 5.80 9.53 -7.03
C GLU A 32 5.62 9.13 -5.57
N MET A 33 5.06 10.02 -4.73
CA MET A 33 4.74 9.68 -3.34
C MET A 33 3.73 8.53 -3.25
N TYR A 34 2.68 8.57 -4.06
CA TYR A 34 1.68 7.50 -4.15
C TYR A 34 2.32 6.16 -4.57
N ALA A 35 3.14 6.17 -5.62
CA ALA A 35 3.81 4.99 -6.14
C ALA A 35 4.77 4.39 -5.11
N MET A 36 5.53 5.25 -4.41
CA MET A 36 6.43 4.84 -3.33
C MET A 36 5.68 4.17 -2.17
N GLU A 37 4.61 4.81 -1.65
CA GLU A 37 3.84 4.22 -0.56
C GLU A 37 3.16 2.90 -0.96
N ARG A 38 2.65 2.80 -2.20
CA ARG A 38 2.06 1.56 -2.70
C ARG A 38 3.11 0.46 -2.88
N ALA A 39 4.33 0.80 -3.30
CA ALA A 39 5.44 -0.15 -3.39
C ALA A 39 5.86 -0.67 -2.01
N ILE A 40 5.95 0.20 -1.00
CA ILE A 40 6.25 -0.20 0.39
C ILE A 40 5.14 -1.08 0.95
N ALA A 41 3.87 -0.74 0.74
CA ALA A 41 2.76 -1.57 1.20
C ALA A 41 2.76 -2.96 0.53
N ARG A 42 3.12 -3.00 -0.76
CA ARG A 42 3.27 -4.25 -1.50
C ARG A 42 4.46 -5.09 -1.02
N SER A 43 5.57 -4.48 -0.62
CA SER A 43 6.70 -5.22 -0.05
C SER A 43 6.34 -5.80 1.32
N ILE A 44 5.68 -5.03 2.19
CA ILE A 44 5.16 -5.52 3.48
C ILE A 44 4.23 -6.71 3.27
N TYR A 45 3.31 -6.61 2.30
CA TYR A 45 2.43 -7.72 1.94
C TYR A 45 3.21 -8.95 1.47
N ALA A 46 4.21 -8.77 0.59
CA ALA A 46 5.00 -9.88 0.07
C ALA A 46 5.80 -10.58 1.18
N ASP A 47 6.52 -9.80 2.00
CA ASP A 47 7.34 -10.32 3.09
C ASP A 47 6.47 -11.09 4.11
N ALA A 48 5.35 -10.50 4.54
CA ALA A 48 4.42 -11.15 5.46
C ALA A 48 3.78 -12.42 4.85
N PHE A 49 3.61 -12.45 3.53
CA PHE A 49 3.00 -13.60 2.86
C PHE A 49 3.99 -14.75 2.71
N ASP A 50 5.25 -14.45 2.41
CA ASP A 50 6.32 -15.44 2.34
C ASP A 50 6.58 -16.06 3.72
N ASP A 51 6.68 -15.25 4.78
CA ASP A 51 6.81 -15.74 6.15
C ASP A 51 5.61 -16.61 6.56
N MET A 52 4.39 -16.18 6.24
CA MET A 52 3.17 -16.93 6.48
C MET A 52 3.13 -18.25 5.70
N GLN A 53 3.68 -18.28 4.48
CA GLN A 53 3.78 -19.48 3.65
C GLN A 53 4.74 -20.50 4.26
N ASP A 54 5.87 -20.05 4.81
CA ASP A 54 6.89 -20.90 5.43
C ASP A 54 6.40 -21.54 6.73
N ILE A 55 5.71 -20.78 7.58
CA ILE A 55 5.20 -21.28 8.87
C ILE A 55 3.79 -21.85 8.77
N GLY A 56 3.04 -21.54 7.71
CA GLY A 56 1.68 -22.03 7.46
C GLY A 56 0.57 -21.27 8.18
N TYR A 57 0.85 -20.13 8.83
CA TYR A 57 -0.15 -19.25 9.43
C TYR A 57 0.42 -17.85 9.63
N LEU A 58 -0.44 -16.85 9.82
CA LEU A 58 -0.01 -15.51 10.19
C LEU A 58 0.24 -15.47 11.69
N GLU A 59 1.52 -15.48 12.09
CA GLU A 59 1.90 -15.39 13.49
C GLU A 59 1.51 -14.02 14.08
N PRO A 60 0.87 -13.97 15.27
CA PRO A 60 0.47 -12.70 15.87
C PRO A 60 1.62 -11.70 16.08
N GLN A 61 2.79 -12.17 16.49
CA GLN A 61 3.96 -11.32 16.70
C GLN A 61 4.48 -10.71 15.39
N LEU A 62 4.42 -11.49 14.31
CA LEU A 62 4.80 -11.02 12.97
C LEU A 62 3.80 -9.98 12.45
N ALA A 63 2.50 -10.22 12.64
CA ALA A 63 1.47 -9.25 12.32
C ALA A 63 1.67 -7.95 13.10
N ASP A 64 1.94 -8.03 14.41
CA ASP A 64 2.20 -6.86 15.25
C ASP A 64 3.45 -6.09 14.81
N TYR A 65 4.50 -6.80 14.40
CA TYR A 65 5.71 -6.20 13.84
C TYR A 65 5.40 -5.36 12.58
N TYR A 66 4.66 -5.92 11.62
CA TYR A 66 4.30 -5.17 10.41
C TYR A 66 3.30 -4.04 10.68
N VAL A 67 2.37 -4.20 11.62
CA VAL A 67 1.48 -3.12 12.06
C VAL A 67 2.29 -1.97 12.67
N GLN A 68 3.29 -2.28 13.50
CA GLN A 68 4.17 -1.26 14.05
C GLN A 68 5.00 -0.59 12.95
N ARG A 69 5.53 -1.36 12.00
CA ARG A 69 6.25 -0.82 10.85
C ARG A 69 5.41 0.16 10.03
N MET A 70 4.13 -0.14 9.81
CA MET A 70 3.17 0.75 9.14
C MET A 70 2.88 2.01 9.97
N ARG A 71 2.77 1.90 11.31
CA ARG A 71 2.66 3.07 12.19
C ARG A 71 3.86 3.99 12.11
N ASP A 72 5.07 3.43 12.06
CA ASP A 72 6.31 4.21 11.98
C ASP A 72 6.41 4.99 10.66
N LEU A 73 5.74 4.51 9.61
CA LEU A 73 5.58 5.21 8.32
C LEU A 73 4.51 6.33 8.36
N GLY A 74 3.81 6.48 9.49
CA GLY A 74 2.74 7.46 9.67
C GLY A 74 1.41 7.04 9.04
N TRP A 75 1.22 5.76 8.75
CA TRP A 75 -0.01 5.23 8.19
C TRP A 75 -1.04 4.91 9.27
N ASP A 76 -2.32 4.97 8.89
CA ASP A 76 -3.42 4.64 9.80
C ASP A 76 -3.73 3.15 9.74
N VAL A 77 -3.46 2.49 10.87
CA VAL A 77 -3.68 1.06 11.15
C VAL A 77 -4.52 0.88 12.41
N SER A 78 -5.44 1.80 12.67
CA SER A 78 -6.38 1.72 13.81
C SER A 78 -7.36 0.54 13.70
N GLY A 79 -7.60 0.05 12.48
CA GLY A 79 -8.33 -1.20 12.23
C GLY A 79 -7.43 -2.44 12.19
N ASP A 80 -8.03 -3.63 12.13
CA ASP A 80 -7.28 -4.87 11.89
C ASP A 80 -6.79 -4.90 10.43
N ALA A 81 -5.52 -4.54 10.23
CA ALA A 81 -4.90 -4.52 8.91
C ALA A 81 -4.90 -5.90 8.22
N PHE A 82 -5.06 -6.98 8.98
CA PHE A 82 -5.01 -8.36 8.51
C PHE A 82 -6.35 -9.10 8.61
N SER A 83 -7.47 -8.39 8.62
CA SER A 83 -8.80 -8.95 8.93
C SER A 83 -9.28 -10.08 8.00
N GLY A 84 -8.69 -10.24 6.82
CA GLY A 84 -9.00 -11.33 5.87
C GLY A 84 -7.94 -12.45 5.82
N SER A 85 -6.93 -12.42 6.69
CA SER A 85 -5.84 -13.38 6.68
C SER A 85 -6.20 -14.67 7.43
N HIS A 86 -5.82 -15.82 6.88
CA HIS A 86 -6.08 -17.14 7.44
C HIS A 86 -5.05 -18.17 6.94
N PRO A 87 -4.52 -19.06 7.79
CA PRO A 87 -4.78 -19.20 9.23
C PRO A 87 -4.07 -18.14 10.09
N ARG A 88 -4.52 -17.89 11.34
CA ARG A 88 -3.95 -16.87 12.26
C ARG A 88 -3.42 -17.43 13.58
N MET A 89 -3.44 -18.75 13.75
CA MET A 89 -2.99 -19.41 14.98
C MET A 89 -2.28 -20.71 14.63
N GLU A 90 -1.31 -21.10 15.45
CA GLU A 90 -0.51 -22.30 15.26
C GLU A 90 -1.36 -23.58 15.18
N GLY A 91 -2.40 -23.69 16.01
CA GLY A 91 -3.25 -24.89 16.07
C GLY A 91 -4.07 -25.17 14.80
N ILE A 92 -4.21 -24.18 13.91
CA ILE A 92 -4.92 -24.29 12.62
C ILE A 92 -4.00 -24.03 11.43
N ARG A 93 -2.67 -24.16 11.63
CA ARG A 93 -1.70 -23.94 10.56
C ARG A 93 -1.96 -24.81 9.34
N ALA A 94 -1.78 -24.20 8.18
CA ALA A 94 -1.81 -24.86 6.89
C ALA A 94 -0.54 -25.72 6.72
N ARG A 95 -0.72 -26.95 6.26
CA ARG A 95 0.34 -27.94 6.07
C ARG A 95 0.52 -28.28 4.60
N LYS A 96 1.78 -28.43 4.21
CA LYS A 96 2.18 -28.85 2.87
C LYS A 96 1.66 -30.24 2.52
N GLU A 97 1.72 -31.21 3.44
CA GLU A 97 1.26 -32.60 3.21
C GLU A 97 -0.20 -32.67 2.74
N ARG A 98 -1.01 -31.72 3.20
CA ARG A 98 -2.45 -31.68 2.98
C ARG A 98 -2.84 -30.73 1.85
N ASN A 99 -1.87 -30.13 1.17
CA ASN A 99 -2.08 -29.05 0.19
C ASN A 99 -2.97 -27.93 0.75
N GLU A 100 -2.79 -27.59 2.02
CA GLU A 100 -3.56 -26.51 2.66
C GLU A 100 -3.00 -25.15 2.23
N MET A 101 -3.91 -24.18 2.08
CA MET A 101 -3.59 -22.86 1.57
C MET A 101 -3.49 -21.86 2.73
N VAL A 102 -2.54 -20.95 2.61
CA VAL A 102 -2.50 -19.70 3.37
C VAL A 102 -3.12 -18.59 2.53
N THR A 103 -3.97 -17.79 3.14
CA THR A 103 -4.56 -16.58 2.56
C THR A 103 -4.11 -15.38 3.38
N LEU A 104 -3.52 -14.39 2.73
CA LEU A 104 -3.17 -13.12 3.36
C LEU A 104 -4.04 -12.03 2.74
N SER A 105 -4.63 -11.20 3.59
CA SER A 105 -5.28 -9.96 3.19
C SER A 105 -4.73 -8.82 4.03
N LEU A 106 -4.15 -7.82 3.37
CA LEU A 106 -3.62 -6.61 3.98
C LEU A 106 -4.46 -5.41 3.53
N SER A 107 -5.00 -4.65 4.47
CA SER A 107 -5.66 -3.37 4.21
C SER A 107 -5.08 -2.28 5.09
N VAL A 108 -4.60 -1.19 4.48
CA VAL A 108 -3.98 -0.08 5.19
C VAL A 108 -4.36 1.27 4.58
N TYR A 109 -4.48 2.29 5.43
CA TYR A 109 -4.72 3.66 5.02
C TYR A 109 -3.39 4.43 4.95
N PRO A 110 -2.86 4.69 3.74
CA PRO A 110 -1.59 5.40 3.57
C PRO A 110 -1.72 6.90 3.90
N SER A 111 -0.73 7.71 3.55
CA SER A 111 -0.82 9.17 3.74
C SER A 111 -2.04 9.78 3.04
N ARG A 112 -2.54 10.93 3.53
CA ARG A 112 -3.73 11.60 2.95
C ARG A 112 -3.60 11.88 1.45
N LEU A 113 -2.39 12.21 0.99
CA LEU A 113 -2.11 12.45 -0.43
C LEU A 113 -2.30 11.17 -1.22
N SER A 114 -1.72 10.06 -0.76
CA SER A 114 -1.87 8.76 -1.41
C SER A 114 -3.29 8.20 -1.31
N GLN A 115 -4.03 8.45 -0.23
CA GLN A 115 -5.46 8.10 -0.16
C GLN A 115 -6.27 8.84 -1.23
N TRP A 116 -5.96 10.11 -1.47
CA TRP A 116 -6.63 10.90 -2.50
C TRP A 116 -6.28 10.38 -3.91
N MET A 117 -5.00 10.11 -4.15
CA MET A 117 -4.53 9.52 -5.42
C MET A 117 -5.12 8.13 -5.65
N ASN A 118 -5.11 7.26 -4.65
CA ASN A 118 -5.70 5.92 -4.74
C ASN A 118 -7.20 6.00 -4.99
N ARG A 119 -7.90 6.95 -4.38
CA ARG A 119 -9.33 7.17 -4.65
C ARG A 119 -9.57 7.60 -6.10
N PHE A 120 -8.65 8.34 -6.70
CA PHE A 120 -8.74 8.73 -8.10
C PHE A 120 -8.48 7.55 -9.05
N VAL A 121 -7.53 6.66 -8.70
CA VAL A 121 -7.11 5.53 -9.55
C VAL A 121 -8.02 4.30 -9.38
N GLU A 122 -8.25 3.87 -8.14
CA GLU A 122 -8.91 2.61 -7.77
C GLU A 122 -10.31 2.83 -7.15
N GLY A 123 -10.68 4.08 -6.83
CA GLY A 123 -11.95 4.39 -6.15
C GLY A 123 -11.94 4.21 -4.63
N GLU A 124 -10.87 3.63 -4.08
CA GLU A 124 -10.73 3.32 -2.65
C GLU A 124 -9.73 4.24 -1.93
N LYS A 125 -9.90 4.42 -0.63
CA LYS A 125 -8.92 5.16 0.20
C LYS A 125 -7.81 4.26 0.75
N ALA A 126 -8.09 2.98 0.93
CA ALA A 126 -7.13 2.02 1.46
C ALA A 126 -6.35 1.35 0.34
N PHE A 127 -5.10 0.98 0.63
CA PHE A 127 -4.40 -0.02 -0.16
C PHE A 127 -4.83 -1.40 0.32
N THR A 128 -5.38 -2.19 -0.60
CA THR A 128 -5.85 -3.55 -0.32
C THR A 128 -5.07 -4.54 -1.17
N PHE A 129 -4.48 -5.54 -0.52
CA PHE A 129 -3.76 -6.63 -1.17
C PHE A 129 -4.28 -7.95 -0.61
N THR A 130 -4.70 -8.86 -1.49
CA THR A 130 -5.22 -10.17 -1.09
C THR A 130 -4.69 -11.24 -2.01
N GLY A 131 -4.30 -12.38 -1.45
CA GLY A 131 -3.86 -13.53 -2.23
C GLY A 131 -3.83 -14.81 -1.41
N SER A 132 -3.74 -15.94 -2.12
CA SER A 132 -3.65 -17.27 -1.53
C SER A 132 -2.51 -18.06 -2.15
N ARG A 133 -1.76 -18.81 -1.33
CA ARG A 133 -0.63 -19.65 -1.74
C ARG A 133 -0.64 -20.97 -0.97
N PRO A 134 -0.10 -22.06 -1.53
CA PRO A 134 0.06 -23.31 -0.80
C PRO A 134 1.09 -23.15 0.30
N SER A 135 0.83 -23.73 1.47
CA SER A 135 1.77 -23.74 2.58
C SER A 135 3.03 -24.54 2.24
N GLU A 136 4.19 -24.06 2.68
CA GLU A 136 5.47 -24.78 2.60
C GLU A 136 5.83 -25.51 3.90
N TYR A 137 5.05 -25.28 4.96
CA TYR A 137 5.27 -25.90 6.26
C TYR A 137 5.09 -27.43 6.25
N PHE A 138 6.11 -28.15 6.70
CA PHE A 138 6.10 -29.59 6.92
C PHE A 138 6.04 -29.90 8.42
N ASP A 139 5.13 -30.76 8.86
CA ASP A 139 5.00 -31.15 10.27
C ASP A 139 6.05 -32.23 10.61
N PRO A 140 7.02 -31.98 11.52
CA PRO A 140 8.06 -32.96 11.86
C PRO A 140 7.52 -34.24 12.53
N GLY A 141 6.29 -34.20 13.04
CA GLY A 141 5.64 -35.33 13.70
C GLY A 141 4.90 -36.29 12.78
N TRP A 142 5.03 -36.14 11.45
CA TRP A 142 4.41 -37.00 10.44
C TRP A 142 5.29 -38.20 10.05
#